data_AF-A0A165FVT0-F1
#
_entry.id   AF-A0A165FVT0-F1
#
_cell.length_a   1.000
_cell.length_b   1.000
_cell.length_c   1.000
_cell.angle_alpha   90.00
_cell.angle_beta   90.00
_cell.angle_gamma   90.00
#
_symmetry.space_group_name_H-M   'P 1'
#
loop_
_entity.id
_entity.type
_entity.pdbx_description
1 polymer ?
#
loop_
_entity_poly.entity_id
_entity_poly.type
_entity_poly.pdbx_seq_one_letter_code
_entity_poly.pdbx_strand_id
1 'polypeptide(L)'
;MSYANNLPMRDTRERERHDSSSTFFGAGRSSAELLRSPATPGVAGYNRQSFYVQPERVEPVRWGGSEADEEKGFGLAGKGEDGDETDVYADFNNAGRRLVPLGDAGTGRPTGAAPARPQYSASPFIPPTSSLLPGAQEGGPMEYVTVPTLGPDWHADELREMTRKGRTEARFAARARKWRAWIRDEEGVFGKWGRRKSLVWAMFALACVVGILLAILLPRVPDIQLYGNEPLSSPANASTDSAFFRVPANFSFASTLALQVDTSSQVALPLQMTSLWATVWDTDTNVAVGTGSMDAFSVPAKQYTPIELPLLFQYAAVNASDATWAAFRNACSYEWTGTTRPGLNLRLQIFMKIAGLIPSYQTAVSLSSVPCPIVLPENAA
;
A
#
# COMPACT_ATOMS: atom_id res chain seq x y z
N MET A 1 66.35 10.54 -35.28
CA MET A 1 65.41 10.34 -36.39
C MET A 1 64.00 10.37 -35.83
N SER A 2 63.34 11.52 -35.96
CA SER A 2 61.94 11.73 -35.54
C SER A 2 61.01 11.13 -36.58
N TYR A 3 60.03 10.35 -36.14
CA TYR A 3 58.86 10.03 -36.95
C TYR A 3 57.62 10.65 -36.29
N ALA A 4 57.07 11.63 -36.99
CA ALA A 4 55.81 12.29 -36.70
C ALA A 4 54.66 11.59 -37.43
N ASN A 5 53.50 11.58 -36.75
CA ASN A 5 52.13 11.71 -37.24
C ASN A 5 51.66 10.88 -38.45
N ASN A 6 50.59 10.10 -38.23
CA ASN A 6 49.34 10.23 -38.98
C ASN A 6 48.25 9.34 -38.34
N LEU A 7 47.30 9.97 -37.63
CA LEU A 7 46.03 9.35 -37.25
C LEU A 7 44.92 9.93 -38.15
N PRO A 8 44.05 9.08 -38.74
CA PRO A 8 42.92 9.57 -39.52
C PRO A 8 41.80 10.09 -38.60
N MET A 9 41.39 11.31 -38.91
CA MET A 9 40.19 11.99 -38.41
C MET A 9 38.96 11.12 -38.69
N ARG A 10 38.25 10.67 -37.65
CA ARG A 10 36.93 10.03 -37.79
C ARG A 10 35.84 11.07 -37.54
N ASP A 11 35.01 11.17 -38.56
CA ASP A 11 33.80 11.97 -38.70
C ASP A 11 32.79 11.66 -37.58
N THR A 12 32.55 12.61 -36.68
CA THR A 12 31.53 12.53 -35.64
C THR A 12 30.18 12.88 -36.23
N ARG A 13 29.48 11.87 -36.76
CA ARG A 13 28.03 11.98 -36.97
C ARG A 13 27.31 11.87 -35.63
N GLU A 14 26.97 13.05 -35.12
CA GLU A 14 26.02 13.33 -34.05
C GLU A 14 24.72 12.53 -34.28
N ARG A 15 24.49 11.50 -33.46
CA ARG A 15 23.18 10.87 -33.32
C ARG A 15 22.44 11.62 -32.23
N GLU A 16 21.51 12.46 -32.68
CA GLU A 16 20.50 13.15 -31.89
C GLU A 16 19.73 12.13 -31.03
N ARG A 17 19.91 12.23 -29.70
CA ARG A 17 19.19 11.42 -28.71
C ARG A 17 17.81 12.04 -28.50
N HIS A 18 16.81 11.44 -29.13
CA HIS A 18 15.40 11.70 -28.88
C HIS A 18 14.99 11.07 -27.54
N ASP A 19 14.36 11.88 -26.70
CA ASP A 19 13.43 11.55 -25.60
C ASP A 19 13.95 10.88 -24.33
N SER A 20 14.15 11.72 -23.31
CA SER A 20 13.60 11.55 -21.94
C SER A 20 13.86 12.82 -21.12
N SER A 21 13.29 13.96 -21.53
CA SER A 21 13.23 15.15 -20.67
C SER A 21 12.00 15.05 -19.77
N SER A 22 12.22 14.68 -18.52
CA SER A 22 11.23 14.67 -17.44
C SER A 22 10.69 16.08 -17.17
N THR A 23 9.42 16.32 -17.47
CA THR A 23 8.67 17.58 -17.27
C THR A 23 8.22 17.81 -15.83
N PHE A 24 8.99 17.38 -14.82
CA PHE A 24 8.53 17.44 -13.43
C PHE A 24 9.13 18.55 -12.57
N PHE A 25 10.16 19.26 -13.03
CA PHE A 25 10.70 20.41 -12.28
C PHE A 25 11.16 21.54 -13.20
N GLY A 26 10.32 22.57 -13.32
CA GLY A 26 10.78 23.96 -13.44
C GLY A 26 10.59 24.65 -14.79
N ALA A 27 9.65 25.61 -14.80
CA ALA A 27 9.82 27.01 -15.22
C ALA A 27 8.65 27.49 -16.09
N GLY A 28 7.84 28.40 -15.54
CA GLY A 28 6.83 29.14 -16.30
C GLY A 28 5.54 29.42 -15.52
N ARG A 29 5.62 30.28 -14.50
CA ARG A 29 4.43 30.91 -13.92
C ARG A 29 3.86 31.91 -14.95
N SER A 30 2.92 31.48 -15.79
CA SER A 30 2.24 32.33 -16.78
C SER A 30 0.79 32.69 -16.40
N SER A 31 0.39 32.53 -15.14
CA SER A 31 -0.99 32.79 -14.70
C SER A 31 -1.22 34.14 -14.00
N ALA A 32 -0.21 35.02 -13.93
CA ALA A 32 -0.33 36.33 -13.27
C ALA A 32 -0.32 37.53 -14.23
N GLU A 33 -0.18 37.34 -15.54
CA GLU A 33 0.05 38.41 -16.52
C GLU A 33 -1.15 38.69 -17.45
N LEU A 34 -2.32 38.10 -17.15
CA LEU A 34 -3.58 38.34 -17.89
C LEU A 34 -4.42 39.51 -17.35
N LEU A 35 -3.91 40.28 -16.37
CA LEU A 35 -4.64 41.40 -15.75
C LEU A 35 -4.08 42.80 -16.06
N ARG A 36 -3.07 42.93 -16.95
CA ARG A 36 -2.37 44.22 -17.11
C ARG A 36 -2.10 44.73 -18.53
N SER A 37 -2.65 44.14 -19.58
CA SER A 37 -2.45 44.63 -20.96
C SER A 37 -3.73 45.24 -21.55
N PRO A 38 -3.76 46.56 -21.87
CA PRO A 38 -4.93 47.25 -22.41
C PRO A 38 -4.87 47.31 -23.95
N ALA A 39 -5.08 46.20 -24.65
CA ALA A 39 -5.19 46.24 -26.11
C ALA A 39 -5.77 44.96 -26.73
N THR A 40 -7.04 44.62 -26.49
CA THR A 40 -7.81 43.79 -27.45
C THR A 40 -9.32 43.92 -27.21
N PRO A 41 -10.13 44.22 -28.24
CA PRO A 41 -11.58 44.38 -28.10
C PRO A 41 -12.30 43.03 -28.28
N GLY A 42 -13.21 42.73 -27.35
CA GLY A 42 -14.21 41.69 -27.49
C GLY A 42 -14.03 40.51 -26.55
N VAL A 43 -14.89 40.44 -25.53
CA VAL A 43 -15.74 39.28 -25.17
C VAL A 43 -16.41 39.56 -23.82
N ALA A 44 -17.75 39.66 -23.87
CA ALA A 44 -18.77 39.47 -22.84
C ALA A 44 -18.50 40.01 -21.41
N GLY A 45 -18.87 41.28 -21.18
CA GLY A 45 -18.96 41.88 -19.85
C GLY A 45 -20.24 41.52 -19.11
N TYR A 46 -20.10 40.94 -17.91
CA TYR A 46 -21.15 40.99 -16.89
C TYR A 46 -21.20 42.40 -16.30
N ASN A 47 -22.27 43.13 -16.60
CA ASN A 47 -22.44 44.51 -16.19
C ASN A 47 -22.95 44.59 -14.74
N ARG A 48 -22.32 45.45 -13.93
CA ARG A 48 -22.47 45.53 -12.46
C ARG A 48 -23.49 46.59 -12.01
N GLN A 49 -24.40 47.00 -12.89
CA GLN A 49 -25.28 48.17 -12.69
C GLN A 49 -26.77 47.88 -12.50
N SER A 50 -27.19 46.64 -12.26
CA SER A 50 -28.62 46.33 -12.04
C SER A 50 -29.07 46.41 -10.57
N PHE A 51 -28.52 47.33 -9.78
CA PHE A 51 -28.98 47.57 -8.42
C PHE A 51 -29.39 49.04 -8.25
N TYR A 52 -30.70 49.22 -7.99
CA TYR A 52 -31.41 50.41 -7.52
C TYR A 52 -31.98 51.39 -8.55
N VAL A 53 -33.26 51.18 -8.94
CA VAL A 53 -34.31 52.22 -8.92
C VAL A 53 -35.63 51.55 -8.49
N GLN A 54 -36.39 52.27 -7.66
CA GLN A 54 -37.49 51.85 -6.76
C GLN A 54 -38.89 51.75 -7.45
N PRO A 55 -40.05 52.00 -6.79
CA PRO A 55 -40.99 50.98 -6.32
C PRO A 55 -42.40 51.13 -6.94
N GLU A 56 -43.10 50.06 -7.26
CA GLU A 56 -44.57 50.07 -7.15
C GLU A 56 -45.15 48.65 -7.15
N ARG A 57 -46.23 48.53 -6.40
CA ARG A 57 -46.97 47.32 -6.02
C ARG A 57 -47.81 46.81 -7.21
N VAL A 58 -48.28 45.54 -7.13
CA VAL A 58 -49.25 44.78 -8.00
C VAL A 58 -48.52 43.66 -8.75
N GLU A 59 -48.77 42.34 -8.66
CA GLU A 59 -49.75 41.41 -8.06
C GLU A 59 -49.08 40.00 -7.99
N PRO A 60 -49.59 39.01 -7.23
CA PRO A 60 -48.94 37.71 -7.11
C PRO A 60 -49.13 36.84 -8.36
N VAL A 61 -48.05 36.66 -9.12
CA VAL A 61 -48.02 35.74 -10.27
C VAL A 61 -48.10 34.30 -9.77
N ARG A 62 -49.26 33.70 -10.03
CA ARG A 62 -49.54 32.27 -9.97
C ARG A 62 -48.64 31.56 -11.01
N TRP A 63 -47.53 30.96 -10.58
CA TRP A 63 -46.76 30.08 -11.46
C TRP A 63 -47.30 28.66 -11.35
N GLY A 64 -48.11 28.29 -12.33
CA GLY A 64 -48.45 26.91 -12.64
C GLY A 64 -47.20 26.15 -13.08
N GLY A 65 -47.14 24.88 -12.69
CA GLY A 65 -46.02 24.00 -12.92
C GLY A 65 -45.74 23.73 -14.41
N SER A 66 -44.48 23.44 -14.67
CA SER A 66 -44.08 22.44 -15.67
C SER A 66 -43.58 21.23 -14.89
N GLU A 67 -44.44 20.22 -14.77
CA GLU A 67 -44.12 18.84 -14.42
C GLU A 67 -43.14 18.27 -15.46
N ALA A 68 -41.84 18.46 -15.25
CA ALA A 68 -40.78 17.76 -15.95
C ALA A 68 -39.44 18.10 -15.29
N ASP A 69 -39.09 17.41 -14.19
CA ASP A 69 -37.69 17.10 -13.75
C ASP A 69 -37.52 16.75 -12.25
N GLU A 70 -38.49 16.12 -11.57
CA GLU A 70 -38.23 15.49 -10.25
C GLU A 70 -38.66 14.02 -10.13
N GLU A 71 -38.90 13.34 -11.26
CA GLU A 71 -39.12 11.89 -11.28
C GLU A 71 -38.20 11.22 -12.30
N LYS A 72 -36.89 11.27 -12.03
CA LYS A 72 -35.91 10.35 -12.63
C LYS A 72 -34.90 9.89 -11.58
N GLY A 73 -35.14 8.68 -11.11
CA GLY A 73 -34.07 7.67 -11.14
C GLY A 73 -33.28 7.47 -9.86
N PHE A 74 -33.94 7.14 -8.74
CA PHE A 74 -33.36 6.19 -7.78
C PHE A 74 -33.75 4.76 -8.18
N GLY A 75 -33.40 4.41 -9.42
CA GLY A 75 -33.45 3.03 -9.91
C GLY A 75 -32.19 2.31 -9.45
N LEU A 76 -32.15 1.88 -8.19
CA LEU A 76 -31.23 0.83 -7.76
C LEU A 76 -31.80 -0.50 -8.27
N ALA A 77 -31.44 -0.83 -9.51
CA ALA A 77 -31.30 -2.22 -9.93
C ALA A 77 -30.11 -2.81 -9.17
N GLY A 78 -30.37 -3.24 -7.93
CA GLY A 78 -29.41 -3.85 -7.03
C GLY A 78 -30.11 -4.88 -6.18
N LYS A 79 -30.42 -6.01 -6.83
CA LYS A 79 -30.90 -7.28 -6.29
C LYS A 79 -30.33 -7.54 -4.88
N GLY A 80 -31.19 -7.53 -3.87
CA GLY A 80 -30.90 -7.96 -2.51
C GLY A 80 -32.25 -8.21 -1.84
N GLU A 81 -32.58 -9.49 -1.66
CA GLU A 81 -33.69 -9.99 -0.85
C GLU A 81 -33.77 -9.27 0.51
N ASP A 82 -34.99 -9.18 1.04
CA ASP A 82 -35.37 -8.51 2.30
C ASP A 82 -35.89 -7.07 2.14
N GLY A 83 -36.84 -6.91 1.21
CA GLY A 83 -37.76 -5.76 1.19
C GLY A 83 -38.87 -5.93 2.23
N ASP A 84 -38.70 -5.35 3.41
CA ASP A 84 -39.79 -5.06 4.35
C ASP A 84 -40.59 -3.85 3.82
N GLU A 85 -41.41 -4.10 2.82
CA GLU A 85 -42.46 -3.19 2.39
C GLU A 85 -43.61 -3.31 3.40
N THR A 86 -43.67 -2.38 4.36
CA THR A 86 -44.77 -2.32 5.35
C THR A 86 -46.09 -2.00 4.66
N ASP A 87 -46.81 -3.03 4.25
CA ASP A 87 -48.19 -2.93 3.77
C ASP A 87 -49.12 -2.59 4.95
N VAL A 88 -49.47 -1.31 5.05
CA VAL A 88 -50.35 -0.76 6.10
C VAL A 88 -51.74 -1.40 6.07
N TYR A 89 -52.17 -1.95 4.93
CA TYR A 89 -53.47 -2.64 4.81
C TYR A 89 -53.43 -4.10 5.27
N ALA A 90 -52.25 -4.72 5.41
CA ALA A 90 -52.13 -6.09 5.91
C ALA A 90 -52.37 -6.20 7.43
N ASP A 91 -52.17 -5.10 8.18
CA ASP A 91 -52.29 -5.05 9.64
C ASP A 91 -53.76 -4.95 10.12
N PHE A 92 -54.65 -4.37 9.30
CA PHE A 92 -56.08 -4.29 9.61
C PHE A 92 -56.85 -5.58 9.32
N ASN A 93 -56.29 -6.46 8.47
CA ASN A 93 -56.98 -7.66 7.98
C ASN A 93 -56.50 -8.95 8.68
N ASN A 94 -55.60 -8.83 9.66
CA ASN A 94 -54.98 -9.95 10.37
C ASN A 94 -54.23 -10.94 9.46
N ALA A 95 -53.90 -10.52 8.23
CA ALA A 95 -53.19 -11.32 7.22
C ALA A 95 -51.67 -11.02 7.19
N GLY A 96 -51.21 -10.01 7.92
CA GLY A 96 -49.79 -9.70 8.09
C GLY A 96 -49.01 -10.73 8.92
N ARG A 97 -47.69 -10.77 8.73
CA ARG A 97 -46.78 -11.66 9.48
C ARG A 97 -46.94 -11.42 10.99
N ARG A 98 -47.48 -12.40 11.70
CA ARG A 98 -47.47 -12.41 13.17
C ARG A 98 -46.04 -12.51 13.64
N LEU A 99 -45.56 -11.48 14.32
CA LEU A 99 -44.28 -11.49 15.03
C LEU A 99 -44.35 -12.59 16.10
N VAL A 100 -43.81 -13.76 15.78
CA VAL A 100 -43.57 -14.82 16.76
C VAL A 100 -42.50 -14.29 17.72
N PRO A 101 -42.66 -14.41 19.04
CA PRO A 101 -41.66 -13.92 19.98
C PRO A 101 -40.30 -14.51 19.65
N LEU A 102 -39.31 -13.61 19.55
CA LEU A 102 -37.92 -13.85 19.22
C LEU A 102 -37.28 -14.80 20.25
N GLY A 103 -37.47 -16.10 20.06
CA GLY A 103 -36.98 -17.12 20.99
C GLY A 103 -36.74 -18.50 20.38
N ASP A 104 -37.22 -18.80 19.17
CA ASP A 104 -37.11 -20.17 18.64
C ASP A 104 -37.02 -20.26 17.11
N ALA A 105 -36.23 -19.37 16.50
CA ALA A 105 -35.92 -19.44 15.07
C ALA A 105 -34.48 -19.94 14.86
N GLY A 106 -34.32 -21.26 14.81
CA GLY A 106 -33.44 -21.91 13.84
C GLY A 106 -31.95 -21.55 13.85
N THR A 107 -31.30 -21.50 15.02
CA THR A 107 -29.83 -21.46 15.03
C THR A 107 -29.27 -22.83 14.66
N GLY A 108 -28.85 -22.99 13.41
CA GLY A 108 -27.88 -24.01 12.99
C GLY A 108 -26.60 -23.84 13.82
N ARG A 109 -26.51 -24.60 14.90
CA ARG A 109 -25.39 -24.56 15.84
C ARG A 109 -24.31 -25.53 15.33
N PRO A 110 -23.09 -25.06 14.99
CA PRO A 110 -22.01 -25.97 14.62
C PRO A 110 -21.64 -26.88 15.80
N THR A 111 -21.40 -28.16 15.50
CA THR A 111 -20.95 -29.19 16.43
C THR A 111 -19.61 -28.80 17.06
N GLY A 112 -19.63 -28.36 18.33
CA GLY A 112 -18.40 -28.12 19.12
C GLY A 112 -18.41 -26.89 20.04
N ALA A 113 -19.44 -26.04 20.01
CA ALA A 113 -19.49 -24.90 20.92
C ALA A 113 -19.90 -25.32 22.35
N ALA A 114 -19.06 -24.95 23.33
CA ALA A 114 -19.18 -25.21 24.76
C ALA A 114 -20.61 -25.05 25.31
N PRO A 115 -21.01 -25.85 26.33
CA PRO A 115 -22.34 -25.80 26.91
C PRO A 115 -22.62 -24.40 27.48
N ALA A 116 -23.78 -23.85 27.11
CA ALA A 116 -24.27 -22.61 27.68
C ALA A 116 -24.59 -22.83 29.17
N ARG A 117 -24.19 -21.86 29.99
CA ARG A 117 -24.57 -21.73 31.40
C ARG A 117 -26.08 -22.02 31.60
N PRO A 118 -26.49 -22.71 32.68
CA PRO A 118 -27.90 -22.89 32.98
C PRO A 118 -28.55 -21.52 33.16
N GLN A 119 -29.42 -21.16 32.22
CA GLN A 119 -30.33 -20.05 32.37
C GLN A 119 -31.33 -20.43 33.46
N TYR A 120 -31.46 -19.55 34.44
CA TYR A 120 -32.46 -19.61 35.48
C TYR A 120 -33.84 -19.84 34.84
N SER A 121 -34.52 -20.88 35.32
CA SER A 121 -35.91 -21.14 35.01
C SER A 121 -36.73 -19.86 35.23
N ALA A 122 -37.33 -19.38 34.15
CA ALA A 122 -38.37 -18.38 34.21
C ALA A 122 -39.52 -18.96 35.06
N SER A 123 -39.64 -18.45 36.28
CA SER A 123 -40.83 -18.58 37.10
C SER A 123 -42.03 -18.05 36.30
N PRO A 124 -43.16 -18.76 36.21
CA PRO A 124 -44.37 -18.19 35.64
C PRO A 124 -44.80 -17.02 36.53
N PHE A 125 -44.71 -15.80 35.98
CA PHE A 125 -45.28 -14.62 36.58
C PHE A 125 -46.79 -14.77 36.60
N ILE A 126 -47.31 -15.24 37.74
CA ILE A 126 -48.72 -15.14 38.09
C ILE A 126 -48.96 -13.66 38.38
N PRO A 127 -49.84 -12.96 37.65
CA PRO A 127 -50.16 -11.58 37.98
C PRO A 127 -50.72 -11.54 39.40
N PRO A 128 -50.25 -10.63 40.28
CA PRO A 128 -50.76 -10.54 41.63
C PRO A 128 -52.25 -10.23 41.57
N THR A 129 -53.05 -11.16 42.09
CA THR A 129 -54.46 -10.93 42.37
C THR A 129 -54.56 -9.76 43.36
N SER A 130 -55.26 -8.72 42.90
CA SER A 130 -55.57 -7.49 43.63
C SER A 130 -56.50 -7.78 44.81
N SER A 131 -55.99 -8.33 45.92
CA SER A 131 -56.80 -8.60 47.12
C SER A 131 -56.15 -8.19 48.46
N LEU A 132 -55.06 -7.42 48.46
CA LEU A 132 -54.37 -7.03 49.71
C LEU A 132 -54.11 -5.51 49.82
N LEU A 133 -55.11 -4.69 49.49
CA LEU A 133 -55.22 -3.32 49.97
C LEU A 133 -56.42 -3.24 50.94
N PRO A 134 -56.18 -3.09 52.27
CA PRO A 134 -57.25 -2.92 53.23
C PRO A 134 -57.83 -1.51 53.04
N GLY A 135 -58.96 -1.42 52.35
CA GLY A 135 -59.65 -0.16 52.07
C GLY A 135 -60.43 -0.11 50.75
N ALA A 136 -60.34 -1.13 49.89
CA ALA A 136 -61.17 -1.22 48.69
C ALA A 136 -62.61 -1.62 49.07
N GLN A 137 -63.44 -0.62 49.37
CA GLN A 137 -64.89 -0.78 49.43
C GLN A 137 -65.40 -1.36 48.09
N GLU A 138 -66.15 -2.44 48.20
CA GLU A 138 -66.92 -3.03 47.11
C GLU A 138 -67.98 -2.01 46.61
N GLY A 139 -68.07 -1.84 45.29
CA GLY A 139 -69.32 -1.39 44.66
C GLY A 139 -69.44 0.08 44.26
N GLY A 140 -68.35 0.81 44.05
CA GLY A 140 -68.37 2.11 43.36
C GLY A 140 -67.83 1.99 41.92
N PRO A 141 -68.45 2.61 40.90
CA PRO A 141 -67.82 2.71 39.58
C PRO A 141 -66.43 3.32 39.76
N MET A 142 -65.39 2.65 39.26
CA MET A 142 -64.04 3.22 39.27
C MET A 142 -64.10 4.55 38.53
N GLU A 143 -64.04 5.64 39.28
CA GLU A 143 -63.78 6.96 38.75
C GLU A 143 -62.41 6.84 38.09
N TYR A 144 -62.41 6.71 36.76
CA TYR A 144 -61.23 6.99 35.98
C TYR A 144 -60.84 8.40 36.39
N VAL A 145 -59.82 8.52 37.23
CA VAL A 145 -59.10 9.77 37.42
C VAL A 145 -58.53 10.04 36.05
N THR A 146 -59.31 10.78 35.27
CA THR A 146 -58.95 11.31 33.98
C THR A 146 -57.69 12.08 34.24
N VAL A 147 -56.56 11.44 33.94
CA VAL A 147 -55.29 12.13 33.78
C VAL A 147 -55.66 13.31 32.90
N PRO A 148 -55.54 14.56 33.39
CA PRO A 148 -56.09 15.71 32.70
C PRO A 148 -55.66 15.59 31.25
N THR A 149 -56.65 15.39 30.38
CA THR A 149 -56.45 15.37 28.94
C THR A 149 -55.64 16.61 28.66
N LEU A 150 -54.40 16.44 28.18
CA LEU A 150 -53.46 17.54 27.95
C LEU A 150 -54.26 18.75 27.48
N GLY A 151 -54.38 19.77 28.33
CA GLY A 151 -55.27 20.88 28.07
C GLY A 151 -54.88 21.59 26.77
N PRO A 152 -55.74 22.45 26.22
CA PRO A 152 -55.40 23.26 25.05
C PRO A 152 -54.18 24.19 25.21
N ASP A 153 -53.56 24.20 26.40
CA ASP A 153 -52.39 25.02 26.75
C ASP A 153 -51.07 24.45 26.22
N TRP A 154 -51.05 23.22 25.67
CA TRP A 154 -49.85 22.68 25.05
C TRP A 154 -49.66 23.29 23.65
N HIS A 155 -48.62 24.10 23.50
CA HIS A 155 -48.27 24.66 22.21
C HIS A 155 -47.94 23.53 21.22
N ALA A 156 -48.30 23.71 19.94
CA ALA A 156 -48.03 22.73 18.88
C ALA A 156 -46.55 22.32 18.80
N ASP A 157 -45.66 23.21 19.25
CA ASP A 157 -44.22 22.96 19.34
C ASP A 157 -43.86 21.94 20.44
N GLU A 158 -44.50 22.00 21.61
CA GLU A 158 -44.27 21.03 22.69
C GLU A 158 -44.78 19.63 22.32
N LEU A 159 -45.92 19.55 21.63
CA LEU A 159 -46.43 18.30 21.07
C LEU A 159 -45.45 17.70 20.06
N ARG A 160 -44.86 18.54 19.19
CA ARG A 160 -43.82 18.10 18.25
C ARG A 160 -42.59 17.59 18.98
N GLU A 161 -42.12 18.25 20.03
CA GLU A 161 -40.98 17.81 20.84
C GLU A 161 -41.19 16.46 21.53
N MET A 162 -42.44 16.13 21.90
CA MET A 162 -42.76 14.82 22.46
C MET A 162 -42.73 13.69 21.42
N THR A 163 -42.93 13.99 20.13
CA THR A 163 -42.89 12.97 19.06
C THR A 163 -41.48 12.40 18.90
N ARG A 164 -41.39 11.16 18.38
CA ARG A 164 -40.09 10.54 18.03
C ARG A 164 -39.29 11.42 17.07
N LYS A 165 -39.96 12.08 16.13
CA LYS A 165 -39.35 13.00 15.15
C LYS A 165 -38.82 14.28 15.82
N GLY A 166 -39.57 14.89 16.74
CA GLY A 166 -39.07 16.04 17.48
C GLY A 166 -37.85 15.71 18.34
N ARG A 167 -37.85 14.54 19.00
CA ARG A 167 -36.68 14.08 19.77
C ARG A 167 -35.44 13.85 18.91
N THR A 168 -35.58 13.33 17.69
CA THR A 168 -34.43 13.16 16.77
C THR A 168 -33.93 14.49 16.24
N GLU A 169 -34.83 15.41 15.88
CA GLU A 169 -34.50 16.78 15.46
C GLU A 169 -33.77 17.54 16.58
N ALA A 170 -34.25 17.46 17.81
CA ALA A 170 -33.62 18.07 18.99
C ALA A 170 -32.22 17.49 19.26
N ARG A 171 -32.06 16.16 19.16
CA ARG A 171 -30.73 15.51 19.28
C ARG A 171 -29.79 15.95 18.17
N PHE A 172 -30.26 16.05 16.93
CA PHE A 172 -29.45 16.51 15.81
C PHE A 172 -29.06 17.98 15.98
N ALA A 173 -29.99 18.84 16.37
CA ALA A 173 -29.72 20.25 16.66
C ALA A 173 -28.71 20.42 17.81
N ALA A 174 -28.82 19.62 18.87
CA ALA A 174 -27.85 19.61 19.97
C ALA A 174 -26.45 19.18 19.50
N ARG A 175 -26.34 18.14 18.66
CA ARG A 175 -25.06 17.73 18.06
C ARG A 175 -24.50 18.81 17.14
N ALA A 176 -25.33 19.44 16.32
CA ALA A 176 -24.91 20.52 15.43
C ALA A 176 -24.42 21.76 16.19
N ARG A 177 -25.07 22.11 17.32
CA ARG A 177 -24.59 23.17 18.22
C ARG A 177 -23.22 22.83 18.81
N LYS A 178 -23.04 21.61 19.35
CA LYS A 178 -21.75 21.13 19.87
C LYS A 178 -20.66 21.10 18.79
N TRP A 179 -21.00 20.67 17.58
CA TRP A 179 -20.08 20.65 16.44
C TRP A 179 -19.64 22.07 16.04
N ARG A 180 -20.56 23.03 15.99
CA ARG A 180 -20.22 24.44 15.70
C ARG A 180 -19.38 25.06 16.82
N ALA A 181 -19.72 24.79 18.09
CA ALA A 181 -18.94 25.25 19.24
C ALA A 181 -17.52 24.66 19.23
N TRP A 182 -17.38 23.39 18.83
CA TRP A 182 -16.09 22.75 18.66
C TRP A 182 -15.27 23.32 17.51
N ILE A 183 -15.88 23.57 16.34
CA ILE A 183 -15.20 24.21 15.20
C ILE A 183 -14.70 25.62 15.56
N ARG A 184 -15.44 26.35 16.41
CA ARG A 184 -15.08 27.68 16.92
C ARG A 184 -14.12 27.65 18.11
N ASP A 185 -13.67 26.48 18.56
CA ASP A 185 -12.77 26.32 19.72
C ASP A 185 -13.38 26.77 21.08
N GLU A 186 -14.70 26.90 21.17
CA GLU A 186 -15.41 27.33 22.40
C GLU A 186 -15.54 26.17 23.40
N GLU A 187 -15.84 24.96 22.92
CA GLU A 187 -15.96 23.74 23.72
C GLU A 187 -15.12 22.60 23.13
N GLY A 188 -14.31 21.93 23.95
CA GLY A 188 -13.56 20.75 23.52
C GLY A 188 -14.39 19.47 23.57
N VAL A 189 -14.16 18.54 22.63
CA VAL A 189 -14.91 17.26 22.55
C VAL A 189 -14.76 16.41 23.82
N PHE A 190 -13.61 16.52 24.50
CA PHE A 190 -13.27 15.83 25.75
C PHE A 190 -12.85 16.83 26.84
N GLY A 191 -13.64 17.89 27.03
CA GLY A 191 -13.34 18.94 28.00
C GLY A 191 -12.14 19.81 27.61
N LYS A 192 -11.37 20.30 28.58
CA LYS A 192 -10.28 21.29 28.36
C LYS A 192 -9.16 20.79 27.43
N TRP A 193 -8.98 19.48 27.28
CA TRP A 193 -7.91 18.86 26.48
C TRP A 193 -8.31 18.58 25.02
N GLY A 194 -9.61 18.68 24.69
CA GLY A 194 -10.14 18.38 23.35
C GLY A 194 -10.31 19.59 22.44
N ARG A 195 -9.54 20.67 22.63
CA ARG A 195 -9.58 21.85 21.76
C ARG A 195 -8.97 21.51 20.39
N ARG A 196 -9.34 22.24 19.35
CA ARG A 196 -8.83 22.06 17.99
C ARG A 196 -7.31 22.17 17.94
N LYS A 197 -6.73 23.14 18.65
CA LYS A 197 -5.27 23.31 18.74
C LYS A 197 -4.56 22.08 19.32
N SER A 198 -5.05 21.52 20.43
CA SER A 198 -4.43 20.33 21.03
C SER A 198 -4.59 19.10 20.15
N LEU A 199 -5.72 18.96 19.44
CA LEU A 199 -5.91 17.87 18.47
C LEU A 199 -4.93 17.97 17.30
N VAL A 200 -4.68 19.16 16.75
CA VAL A 200 -3.70 19.36 15.67
C VAL A 200 -2.29 18.98 16.14
N TRP A 201 -1.87 19.42 17.33
CA TRP A 201 -0.58 19.02 17.90
C TRP A 201 -0.50 17.52 18.20
N ALA A 202 -1.59 16.90 18.67
CA ALA A 202 -1.65 15.46 18.91
C ALA A 202 -1.56 14.66 17.60
N MET A 203 -2.27 15.07 16.55
CA MET A 203 -2.17 14.46 15.21
C MET A 203 -0.78 14.63 14.60
N PHE A 204 -0.17 15.81 14.79
CA PHE A 204 1.21 16.06 14.36
C PHE A 204 2.21 15.16 15.10
N ALA A 205 2.10 15.06 16.44
CA ALA A 205 2.93 14.17 17.23
C ALA A 205 2.74 12.69 16.85
N LEU A 206 1.50 12.26 16.62
CA LEU A 206 1.19 10.91 16.12
C LEU A 206 1.82 10.66 14.75
N ALA A 207 1.74 11.61 13.82
CA ALA A 207 2.39 11.52 12.52
C ALA A 207 3.92 11.43 12.64
N CYS A 208 4.53 12.19 13.55
CA CYS A 208 5.97 12.08 13.86
C CYS A 208 6.32 10.69 14.41
N VAL A 209 5.54 10.15 15.35
CA VAL A 209 5.77 8.80 15.90
C VAL A 209 5.64 7.74 14.81
N VAL A 210 4.61 7.82 13.96
CA VAL A 210 4.45 6.91 12.81
C VAL A 210 5.64 7.05 11.84
N GLY A 211 6.08 8.28 11.56
CA GLY A 211 7.25 8.53 10.72
C GLY A 211 8.55 7.91 11.28
N ILE A 212 8.77 8.03 12.58
CA ILE A 212 9.92 7.40 13.27
C ILE A 212 9.81 5.89 13.25
N LEU A 213 8.62 5.33 13.52
CA LEU A 213 8.38 3.89 13.44
C LEU A 213 8.63 3.36 12.04
N LEU A 214 8.13 4.03 11.00
CA LEU A 214 8.42 3.66 9.61
C LEU A 214 9.91 3.77 9.30
N ALA A 215 10.61 4.80 9.77
CA ALA A 215 12.05 4.94 9.55
C ALA A 215 12.89 3.83 10.20
N ILE A 216 12.39 3.22 11.28
CA ILE A 216 13.04 2.09 12.00
C ILE A 216 12.61 0.74 11.41
N LEU A 217 11.34 0.60 11.02
CA LEU A 217 10.73 -0.66 10.57
C LEU A 217 10.91 -0.91 9.07
N LEU A 218 11.15 0.12 8.26
CA LEU A 218 11.40 -0.07 6.83
C LEU A 218 12.77 -0.74 6.62
N PRO A 219 12.81 -1.92 5.99
CA PRO A 219 14.07 -2.57 5.68
C PRO A 219 14.85 -1.68 4.71
N ARG A 220 16.14 -1.45 5.01
CA ARG A 220 17.05 -0.77 4.09
C ARG A 220 17.77 -1.80 3.23
N VAL A 221 18.13 -1.40 2.02
CA VAL A 221 18.95 -2.21 1.12
C VAL A 221 20.32 -2.42 1.79
N PRO A 222 20.76 -3.66 2.01
CA PRO A 222 22.08 -3.93 2.55
C PRO A 222 23.15 -3.60 1.50
N ASP A 223 24.37 -3.36 1.97
CA ASP A 223 25.54 -3.33 1.08
C ASP A 223 26.09 -4.75 0.93
N ILE A 224 26.62 -5.07 -0.26
CA ILE A 224 27.23 -6.37 -0.54
C ILE A 224 28.69 -6.15 -0.92
N GLN A 225 29.57 -6.81 -0.19
CA GLN A 225 31.01 -6.72 -0.38
C GLN A 225 31.58 -8.13 -0.64
N LEU A 226 32.75 -8.17 -1.25
CA LEU A 226 33.47 -9.43 -1.47
C LEU A 226 34.11 -9.87 -0.15
N TYR A 227 34.00 -11.15 0.17
CA TYR A 227 34.59 -11.69 1.38
C TYR A 227 35.93 -12.38 1.09
N GLY A 228 37.00 -11.92 1.76
CA GLY A 228 38.32 -12.53 1.65
C GLY A 228 39.16 -12.05 0.46
N ASN A 229 40.38 -12.58 0.37
CA ASN A 229 41.34 -12.25 -0.69
C ASN A 229 41.09 -13.04 -1.99
N GLU A 230 40.42 -14.19 -1.88
CA GLU A 230 40.05 -15.07 -2.99
C GLU A 230 38.54 -15.26 -2.96
N PRO A 231 37.78 -14.36 -3.62
CA PRO A 231 36.32 -14.40 -3.54
C PRO A 231 35.71 -15.56 -4.32
N LEU A 232 36.45 -16.16 -5.26
CA LEU A 232 36.02 -17.33 -6.02
C LEU A 232 36.76 -18.56 -5.52
N SER A 233 36.01 -19.56 -5.07
CA SER A 233 36.54 -20.84 -4.66
C SER A 233 35.93 -21.97 -5.50
N SER A 234 36.65 -23.09 -5.54
CA SER A 234 36.16 -24.34 -6.11
C SER A 234 35.20 -25.01 -5.14
N PRO A 235 33.99 -25.45 -5.55
CA PRO A 235 33.14 -26.23 -4.66
C PRO A 235 33.83 -27.53 -4.28
N ALA A 236 33.54 -28.05 -3.08
CA ALA A 236 34.18 -29.29 -2.58
C ALA A 236 34.01 -30.51 -3.51
N ASN A 237 33.02 -30.49 -4.41
CA ASN A 237 32.72 -31.55 -5.38
C ASN A 237 33.10 -31.20 -6.84
N ALA A 238 33.90 -30.15 -7.06
CA ALA A 238 34.12 -29.57 -8.40
C ALA A 238 34.82 -30.47 -9.42
N SER A 239 35.53 -31.51 -8.99
CA SER A 239 36.47 -32.25 -9.86
C SER A 239 35.80 -33.08 -10.96
N THR A 240 34.49 -33.30 -10.93
CA THR A 240 33.78 -34.10 -11.94
C THR A 240 32.99 -33.29 -12.98
N ASP A 241 32.69 -32.02 -12.72
CA ASP A 241 31.74 -31.24 -13.55
C ASP A 241 32.41 -30.12 -14.38
N SER A 242 33.74 -29.98 -14.34
CA SER A 242 34.45 -29.04 -15.21
C SER A 242 34.66 -29.64 -16.60
N ALA A 243 34.06 -29.04 -17.62
CA ALA A 243 34.21 -29.47 -19.00
C ALA A 243 34.70 -28.31 -19.87
N PHE A 244 35.73 -28.56 -20.67
CA PHE A 244 36.28 -27.60 -21.64
C PHE A 244 36.44 -28.32 -22.97
N PHE A 245 35.81 -27.82 -24.02
CA PHE A 245 35.98 -28.35 -25.36
C PHE A 245 36.46 -27.26 -26.30
N ARG A 246 37.27 -27.64 -27.29
CA ARG A 246 37.79 -26.74 -28.33
C ARG A 246 36.90 -26.69 -29.57
N VAL A 247 36.21 -27.79 -29.87
CA VAL A 247 35.40 -27.97 -31.07
C VAL A 247 34.11 -28.74 -30.71
N PRO A 248 32.97 -28.05 -30.54
CA PRO A 248 32.82 -26.59 -30.47
C PRO A 248 33.53 -25.99 -29.24
N ALA A 249 33.86 -24.70 -29.30
CA ALA A 249 34.56 -24.03 -28.21
C ALA A 249 33.60 -23.70 -27.07
N ASN A 250 33.57 -24.50 -26.02
CA ASN A 250 32.70 -24.27 -24.87
C ASN A 250 33.42 -24.57 -23.57
N PHE A 251 32.89 -24.03 -22.47
CA PHE A 251 33.28 -24.43 -21.13
C PHE A 251 32.06 -24.44 -20.21
N SER A 252 32.09 -25.34 -19.22
CA SER A 252 31.15 -25.35 -18.12
C SER A 252 31.88 -25.75 -16.84
N PHE A 253 31.74 -24.99 -15.77
CA PHE A 253 32.24 -25.38 -14.44
C PHE A 253 31.48 -24.64 -13.34
N ALA A 254 31.41 -25.26 -12.17
CA ALA A 254 30.82 -24.65 -10.98
C ALA A 254 31.90 -23.94 -10.15
N SER A 255 31.53 -22.85 -9.49
CA SER A 255 32.35 -22.11 -8.54
C SER A 255 31.47 -21.55 -7.43
N THR A 256 32.04 -21.27 -6.27
CA THR A 256 31.36 -20.60 -5.15
C THR A 256 31.93 -19.21 -4.98
N LEU A 257 31.04 -18.21 -4.89
CA LEU A 257 31.41 -16.82 -4.66
C LEU A 257 31.18 -16.47 -3.18
N ALA A 258 32.26 -16.11 -2.49
CA ALA A 258 32.22 -15.64 -1.12
C ALA A 258 31.83 -14.16 -1.07
N LEU A 259 30.64 -13.89 -0.55
CA LEU A 259 30.10 -12.54 -0.35
C LEU A 259 29.92 -12.26 1.14
N GLN A 260 29.96 -10.99 1.49
CA GLN A 260 29.62 -10.51 2.83
C GLN A 260 28.47 -9.51 2.69
N VAL A 261 27.36 -9.83 3.34
CA VAL A 261 26.20 -8.93 3.42
C VAL A 261 26.38 -8.04 4.64
N ASP A 262 26.37 -6.72 4.44
CA ASP A 262 26.41 -5.72 5.49
C ASP A 262 24.99 -5.22 5.80
N THR A 263 24.47 -5.61 6.96
CA THR A 263 23.18 -5.15 7.50
C THR A 263 23.34 -4.10 8.62
N SER A 264 24.51 -3.45 8.76
CA SER A 264 24.78 -2.42 9.77
C SER A 264 23.80 -1.24 9.73
N SER A 265 23.26 -0.94 8.54
CA SER A 265 22.27 0.13 8.34
C SER A 265 20.86 -0.22 8.84
N GLN A 266 20.60 -1.49 9.15
CA GLN A 266 19.30 -1.97 9.61
C GLN A 266 19.20 -1.90 11.12
N VAL A 267 18.11 -1.36 11.64
CA VAL A 267 18.04 -0.98 13.06
C VAL A 267 17.49 -2.10 13.95
N ALA A 268 16.47 -2.84 13.50
CA ALA A 268 15.68 -3.69 14.40
C ALA A 268 15.24 -5.06 13.84
N LEU A 269 15.10 -5.23 12.53
CA LEU A 269 14.50 -6.44 11.94
C LEU A 269 15.53 -7.25 11.13
N PRO A 270 15.52 -8.59 11.23
CA PRO A 270 16.32 -9.43 10.36
C PRO A 270 15.86 -9.27 8.91
N LEU A 271 16.82 -9.25 8.00
CA LEU A 271 16.56 -9.12 6.57
C LEU A 271 16.14 -10.48 6.01
N GLN A 272 14.94 -10.54 5.44
CA GLN A 272 14.50 -11.70 4.66
C GLN A 272 14.75 -11.41 3.18
N MET A 273 15.74 -12.08 2.59
CA MET A 273 15.94 -12.08 1.15
C MET A 273 15.08 -13.19 0.54
N THR A 274 14.28 -12.87 -0.46
CA THR A 274 13.42 -13.87 -1.14
C THR A 274 14.15 -14.56 -2.27
N SER A 275 15.08 -13.86 -2.92
CA SER A 275 15.97 -14.43 -3.93
C SER A 275 17.19 -13.53 -4.10
N LEU A 276 18.32 -14.17 -4.37
CA LEU A 276 19.57 -13.52 -4.72
C LEU A 276 20.07 -14.19 -6.00
N TRP A 277 20.33 -13.43 -7.06
CA TRP A 277 20.94 -13.98 -8.26
C TRP A 277 22.06 -13.08 -8.75
N ALA A 278 23.07 -13.69 -9.35
CA ALA A 278 24.21 -12.98 -9.93
C ALA A 278 24.39 -13.37 -11.39
N THR A 279 24.82 -12.40 -12.18
CA THR A 279 25.33 -12.63 -13.53
C THR A 279 26.79 -12.19 -13.57
N VAL A 280 27.63 -13.06 -14.10
CA VAL A 280 29.07 -12.82 -14.23
C VAL A 280 29.33 -12.41 -15.67
N TRP A 281 29.94 -11.24 -15.82
CA TRP A 281 30.37 -10.70 -17.10
C TRP A 281 31.88 -10.72 -17.18
N ASP A 282 32.43 -11.14 -18.32
CA ASP A 282 33.82 -10.86 -18.64
C ASP A 282 33.94 -9.37 -18.97
N THR A 283 34.84 -8.67 -18.29
CA THR A 283 34.99 -7.21 -18.41
C THR A 283 35.69 -6.83 -19.71
N ASP A 284 36.56 -7.70 -20.22
CA ASP A 284 37.38 -7.42 -21.40
C ASP A 284 36.53 -7.48 -22.68
N THR A 285 35.57 -8.40 -22.73
CA THR A 285 34.70 -8.64 -23.89
C THR A 285 33.26 -8.18 -23.68
N ASN A 286 32.87 -7.88 -22.44
CA ASN A 286 31.49 -7.58 -22.04
C ASN A 286 30.49 -8.68 -22.40
N VAL A 287 30.89 -9.94 -22.21
CA VAL A 287 30.04 -11.13 -22.46
C VAL A 287 29.67 -11.79 -21.13
N ALA A 288 28.42 -12.22 -21.00
CA ALA A 288 27.97 -12.99 -19.84
C ALA A 288 28.53 -14.42 -19.91
N VAL A 289 29.27 -14.82 -18.89
CA VAL A 289 30.02 -16.08 -18.82
C VAL A 289 29.57 -17.00 -17.70
N GLY A 290 28.68 -16.52 -16.82
CA GLY A 290 28.14 -17.33 -15.74
C GLY A 290 26.93 -16.71 -15.08
N THR A 291 26.17 -17.55 -14.40
CA THR A 291 25.00 -17.16 -13.60
C THR A 291 25.00 -17.92 -12.28
N GLY A 292 24.38 -17.34 -11.26
CA GLY A 292 24.19 -18.00 -9.98
C GLY A 292 22.88 -17.55 -9.36
N SER A 293 22.25 -18.41 -8.58
CA SER A 293 21.04 -18.09 -7.86
C SER A 293 21.01 -18.81 -6.51
N MET A 294 20.49 -18.12 -5.52
CA MET A 294 20.24 -18.64 -4.18
C MET A 294 18.79 -18.33 -3.80
N ASP A 295 18.17 -19.31 -3.16
CA ASP A 295 16.79 -19.23 -2.70
C ASP A 295 16.66 -18.28 -1.49
N ALA A 296 15.45 -18.22 -0.93
CA ALA A 296 15.17 -17.36 0.20
C ALA A 296 16.05 -17.69 1.42
N PHE A 297 16.64 -16.67 2.03
CA PHE A 297 17.45 -16.79 3.23
C PHE A 297 17.31 -15.57 4.14
N SER A 298 17.59 -15.77 5.42
CA SER A 298 17.47 -14.75 6.46
C SER A 298 18.84 -14.32 6.94
N VAL A 299 19.07 -13.01 6.99
CA VAL A 299 20.30 -12.41 7.51
C VAL A 299 19.99 -11.65 8.81
N PRO A 300 20.76 -11.84 9.90
CA PRO A 300 20.57 -11.07 11.13
C PRO A 300 20.80 -9.57 10.91
N ALA A 301 20.13 -8.75 11.71
CA ALA A 301 20.30 -7.30 11.68
C ALA A 301 21.62 -6.87 12.33
N LYS A 302 22.20 -5.75 11.86
CA LYS A 302 23.42 -5.13 12.41
C LYS A 302 24.65 -6.04 12.44
N GLN A 303 24.76 -6.94 11.48
CA GLN A 303 25.86 -7.89 11.44
C GLN A 303 26.40 -8.03 10.02
N TYR A 304 27.70 -8.30 9.94
CA TYR A 304 28.33 -8.77 8.73
C TYR A 304 28.14 -10.28 8.63
N THR A 305 27.37 -10.74 7.64
CA THR A 305 27.12 -12.17 7.46
C THR A 305 27.80 -12.65 6.19
N PRO A 306 28.79 -13.56 6.30
CA PRO A 306 29.35 -14.21 5.12
C PRO A 306 28.31 -15.15 4.52
N ILE A 307 28.17 -15.12 3.20
CA ILE A 307 27.31 -16.01 2.43
C ILE A 307 28.11 -16.55 1.23
N GLU A 308 27.80 -17.77 0.83
CA GLU A 308 28.42 -18.41 -0.34
C GLU A 308 27.36 -18.54 -1.42
N LEU A 309 27.54 -17.82 -2.53
CA LEU A 309 26.64 -17.86 -3.68
C LEU A 309 27.18 -18.87 -4.70
N PRO A 310 26.47 -19.99 -4.97
CA PRO A 310 26.87 -20.90 -6.02
C PRO A 310 26.74 -20.23 -7.39
N LEU A 311 27.83 -20.27 -8.16
CA LEU A 311 27.93 -19.80 -9.53
C LEU A 311 28.14 -20.98 -10.48
N LEU A 312 27.54 -20.86 -11.65
CA LEU A 312 27.69 -21.78 -12.75
C LEU A 312 28.22 -21.00 -13.95
N PHE A 313 29.48 -21.24 -14.28
CA PHE A 313 30.13 -20.66 -15.45
C PHE A 313 29.80 -21.53 -16.65
N GLN A 314 29.21 -20.93 -17.68
CA GLN A 314 28.86 -21.60 -18.92
C GLN A 314 28.99 -20.63 -20.06
N TYR A 315 29.72 -21.06 -21.09
CA TYR A 315 29.92 -20.27 -22.28
C TYR A 315 30.14 -21.18 -23.48
N ALA A 316 29.65 -20.74 -24.64
CA ALA A 316 29.83 -21.43 -25.91
C ALA A 316 30.10 -20.42 -27.03
N ALA A 317 31.11 -20.72 -27.83
CA ALA A 317 31.53 -20.02 -29.02
C ALA A 317 31.70 -21.00 -30.19
N VAL A 318 31.66 -20.47 -31.41
CA VAL A 318 31.86 -21.26 -32.63
C VAL A 318 33.31 -21.72 -32.76
N ASN A 319 34.27 -20.87 -32.38
CA ASN A 319 35.69 -21.08 -32.61
C ASN A 319 36.49 -20.95 -31.31
N ALA A 320 37.56 -21.74 -31.19
CA ALA A 320 38.53 -21.64 -30.10
C ALA A 320 39.37 -20.35 -30.11
N SER A 321 39.24 -19.55 -31.18
CA SER A 321 39.87 -18.23 -31.31
C SER A 321 39.06 -17.11 -30.65
N ASP A 322 37.90 -17.41 -30.06
CA ASP A 322 37.12 -16.41 -29.33
C ASP A 322 37.91 -15.90 -28.11
N ALA A 323 37.94 -14.58 -27.94
CA ALA A 323 38.73 -13.94 -26.89
C ALA A 323 38.29 -14.36 -25.48
N THR A 324 36.99 -14.53 -25.25
CA THR A 324 36.47 -14.95 -23.94
C THR A 324 36.88 -16.36 -23.60
N TRP A 325 36.67 -17.29 -24.53
CA TRP A 325 37.02 -18.69 -24.35
C TRP A 325 38.53 -18.84 -24.17
N ALA A 326 39.34 -18.12 -24.96
CA ALA A 326 40.79 -18.14 -24.82
C ALA A 326 41.26 -17.55 -23.48
N ALA A 327 40.67 -16.44 -23.01
CA ALA A 327 41.01 -15.84 -21.72
C ALA A 327 40.71 -16.79 -20.55
N PHE A 328 39.51 -17.39 -20.53
CA PHE A 328 39.12 -18.38 -19.52
C PHE A 328 40.02 -19.61 -19.56
N ARG A 329 40.31 -20.13 -20.75
CA ARG A 329 41.17 -21.29 -20.91
C ARG A 329 42.60 -21.03 -20.43
N ASN A 330 43.17 -19.87 -20.76
CA ASN A 330 44.53 -19.52 -20.35
C ASN A 330 44.61 -19.28 -18.83
N ALA A 331 43.60 -18.64 -18.23
CA ALA A 331 43.54 -18.42 -16.78
C ALA A 331 43.36 -19.72 -15.98
N CYS A 332 42.63 -20.69 -16.54
CA CYS A 332 42.35 -21.98 -15.91
C CYS A 332 43.33 -23.10 -16.32
N SER A 333 44.30 -22.81 -17.19
CA SER A 333 45.29 -23.77 -17.67
C SER A 333 46.13 -24.38 -16.54
N TYR A 334 46.81 -25.50 -16.76
CA TYR A 334 47.66 -26.11 -15.73
C TYR A 334 48.75 -25.15 -15.23
N GLU A 335 49.03 -25.15 -13.92
CA GLU A 335 50.08 -24.29 -13.33
C GLU A 335 51.41 -25.02 -13.39
N TRP A 336 52.28 -24.58 -14.31
CA TRP A 336 53.65 -25.05 -14.35
C TRP A 336 54.50 -24.29 -13.33
N THR A 337 55.44 -24.99 -12.70
CA THR A 337 56.39 -24.38 -11.76
C THR A 337 57.16 -23.26 -12.47
N GLY A 338 57.01 -22.02 -11.99
CA GLY A 338 57.70 -20.85 -12.54
C GLY A 338 56.92 -20.05 -13.59
N THR A 339 55.70 -20.45 -13.95
CA THR A 339 54.80 -19.64 -14.81
C THR A 339 53.62 -19.11 -14.02
N THR A 340 53.35 -17.81 -14.11
CA THR A 340 52.18 -17.18 -13.49
C THR A 340 51.00 -17.18 -14.47
N ARG A 341 49.85 -17.69 -14.04
CA ARG A 341 48.62 -17.65 -14.85
C ARG A 341 48.09 -16.21 -14.96
N PRO A 342 47.53 -15.81 -16.11
CA PRO A 342 46.79 -14.56 -16.18
C PRO A 342 45.53 -14.65 -15.32
N GLY A 343 45.23 -13.60 -14.57
CA GLY A 343 43.97 -13.49 -13.83
C GLY A 343 42.80 -13.12 -14.74
N LEU A 344 41.58 -13.39 -14.27
CA LEU A 344 40.34 -13.04 -14.96
C LEU A 344 39.83 -11.67 -14.49
N ASN A 345 39.33 -10.88 -15.44
CA ASN A 345 38.68 -9.61 -15.17
C ASN A 345 37.16 -9.79 -15.25
N LEU A 346 36.51 -9.91 -14.11
CA LEU A 346 35.07 -10.21 -14.04
C LEU A 346 34.29 -9.03 -13.49
N ARG A 347 33.10 -8.80 -14.01
CA ARG A 347 32.11 -7.89 -13.46
C ARG A 347 30.91 -8.68 -13.00
N LEU A 348 30.69 -8.67 -11.70
CA LEU A 348 29.53 -9.28 -11.07
C LEU A 348 28.39 -8.28 -11.05
N GLN A 349 27.23 -8.68 -11.54
CA GLN A 349 25.98 -7.95 -11.34
C GLN A 349 25.08 -8.80 -10.46
N ILE A 350 24.87 -8.34 -9.23
CA ILE A 350 24.11 -9.02 -8.19
C ILE A 350 22.75 -8.35 -8.08
N PHE A 351 21.71 -9.15 -8.20
CA PHE A 351 20.33 -8.72 -8.06
C PHE A 351 19.74 -9.39 -6.82
N MET A 352 19.01 -8.59 -6.05
CA MET A 352 18.39 -9.03 -4.80
C MET A 352 16.93 -8.63 -4.77
N LYS A 353 16.09 -9.55 -4.29
CA LYS A 353 14.71 -9.27 -3.88
C LYS A 353 14.62 -9.42 -2.37
N ILE A 354 14.10 -8.37 -1.73
CA ILE A 354 13.98 -8.28 -0.28
C ILE A 354 12.49 -8.30 0.08
N ALA A 355 12.12 -9.09 1.08
CA ALA A 355 10.74 -9.10 1.55
C ALA A 355 10.35 -7.72 2.10
N GLY A 356 9.21 -7.20 1.65
CA GLY A 356 8.69 -5.88 2.06
C GLY A 356 9.14 -4.71 1.20
N LEU A 357 10.09 -4.90 0.27
CA LEU A 357 10.46 -3.89 -0.72
C LEU A 357 9.97 -4.36 -2.10
N ILE A 358 9.19 -3.51 -2.78
CA ILE A 358 8.62 -3.84 -4.10
C ILE A 358 9.68 -3.97 -5.20
N PRO A 359 10.65 -3.04 -5.34
CA PRO A 359 11.61 -3.14 -6.44
C PRO A 359 12.71 -4.16 -6.16
N SER A 360 13.21 -4.79 -7.22
CA SER A 360 14.48 -5.50 -7.19
C SER A 360 15.64 -4.50 -7.18
N TYR A 361 16.62 -4.75 -6.33
CA TYR A 361 17.83 -3.93 -6.27
C TYR A 361 18.97 -4.62 -7.00
N GLN A 362 19.82 -3.83 -7.63
CA GLN A 362 21.01 -4.30 -8.34
C GLN A 362 22.24 -3.61 -7.79
N THR A 363 23.31 -4.38 -7.63
CA THR A 363 24.63 -3.90 -7.25
C THR A 363 25.64 -4.52 -8.21
N ALA A 364 26.70 -3.81 -8.53
CA ALA A 364 27.73 -4.31 -9.43
C ALA A 364 29.09 -4.15 -8.79
N VAL A 365 29.90 -5.21 -8.86
CA VAL A 365 31.25 -5.25 -8.32
C VAL A 365 32.19 -5.73 -9.41
N SER A 366 33.31 -5.03 -9.61
CA SER A 366 34.36 -5.42 -10.54
C SER A 366 35.49 -6.13 -9.80
N LEU A 367 35.89 -7.27 -10.34
CA LEU A 367 36.96 -8.15 -9.91
C LEU A 367 38.06 -8.08 -10.96
N SER A 368 39.24 -7.57 -10.61
CA SER A 368 40.39 -7.50 -11.51
C SER A 368 41.41 -8.58 -11.17
N SER A 369 41.93 -9.27 -12.19
CA SER A 369 43.02 -10.25 -12.06
C SER A 369 42.75 -11.38 -11.03
N VAL A 370 41.53 -11.90 -10.99
CA VAL A 370 41.15 -12.98 -10.04
C VAL A 370 41.66 -14.34 -10.55
N PRO A 371 42.25 -15.19 -9.68
CA PRO A 371 42.67 -16.53 -10.08
C PRO A 371 41.47 -17.37 -10.53
N CYS A 372 41.67 -18.25 -11.52
CA CYS A 372 40.63 -19.18 -11.92
C CYS A 372 40.35 -20.18 -10.78
N PRO A 373 39.08 -20.42 -10.40
CA PRO A 373 38.73 -21.31 -9.29
C PRO A 373 39.04 -22.80 -9.58
N ILE A 374 39.24 -23.16 -10.85
CA ILE A 374 39.54 -24.53 -11.27
C ILE A 374 40.92 -24.60 -11.93
N VAL A 375 41.49 -25.80 -11.91
CA VAL A 375 42.72 -26.13 -12.61
C VAL A 375 42.43 -27.21 -13.63
N LEU A 376 42.69 -26.92 -14.90
CA LEU A 376 42.62 -27.91 -15.97
C LEU A 376 43.76 -28.94 -15.82
N PRO A 377 43.50 -30.23 -16.12
CA PRO A 377 44.56 -31.22 -16.14
C PRO A 377 45.58 -30.89 -17.25
N GLU A 378 46.81 -31.37 -17.08
CA GLU A 378 47.92 -31.15 -18.03
C GLU A 378 47.54 -31.48 -19.48
N ASN A 379 46.77 -32.55 -19.69
CA ASN A 379 46.35 -33.04 -21.00
C ASN A 379 45.25 -32.18 -21.67
N ALA A 380 44.71 -31.17 -20.98
CA ALA A 380 43.72 -30.23 -21.52
C ALA A 380 44.34 -28.94 -22.08
N ALA A 381 45.66 -28.78 -21.96
CA ALA A 381 46.44 -27.66 -22.51
C ALA A 381 46.37 -27.58 -24.04
#